data_AF-A0A9Q6S626-F1
#
_entry.id   AF-A0A9Q6S626-F1
#
_cell.length_a   1.000
_cell.length_b   1.000
_cell.length_c   1.000
_cell.angle_alpha   90.00
_cell.angle_beta   90.00
_cell.angle_gamma   90.00
#
_symmetry.space_group_name_H-M   'P 1'
#
loop_
_entity.id
_entity.type
_entity.pdbx_description
1 polymer ?
#
loop_
_entity_poly.entity_id
_entity_poly.type
_entity_poly.pdbx_seq_one_letter_code
_entity_poly.pdbx_strand_id
1 'polypeptide(L)'
;MVYRMNNTTLEIGQGANTFKGMVGLTGLIMFGATIFGVFLTIDFLSFIVWTAHPVSTIFVLLMGLLCIPMGIWFLSIFLTDFFGYTDALLRFDRTRRKVWMFVGTRTPIELDWDRITPVSQGVTPANTNVNTFRAVLLVDLDEQGEVRFDGHFPRIASLGQTSLNEQYALGQYEYVRQFMEAGPASLPRCETYLEHRTGLRDLLSFFDLLDIPRRFDWHDPQMKGFGLLLLVTLACTAMAPMIMLFSIASWIAYRCNRVPTWPAKIEACAAEGGVMRPPAGAHSQRQPIVWKEVPFILLWTGSALAFYTWVASWFLK
;
A
#
# COMPACT_ATOMS: atom_id res chain seq x y z
N MET A 1 -4.02 9.26 8.65
CA MET A 1 -4.55 9.72 7.35
C MET A 1 -3.89 11.03 6.87
N VAL A 2 -3.57 11.96 7.78
CA VAL A 2 -2.98 13.27 7.45
C VAL A 2 -1.45 13.21 7.45
N TYR A 3 -0.79 13.76 6.44
CA TYR A 3 0.68 13.93 6.40
C TYR A 3 1.12 15.25 7.03
N ARG A 4 0.50 16.33 6.59
CA ARG A 4 0.79 17.70 7.01
C ARG A 4 -0.41 18.59 6.80
N MET A 5 -0.50 19.64 7.60
CA MET A 5 -1.57 20.61 7.53
C MET A 5 -1.06 22.02 7.81
N ASN A 6 -1.87 22.98 7.40
CA ASN A 6 -1.68 24.39 7.60
C ASN A 6 -3.06 25.07 7.72
N ASN A 7 -3.09 26.39 7.86
CA ASN A 7 -4.34 27.13 7.99
C ASN A 7 -5.24 27.07 6.76
N THR A 8 -4.64 26.93 5.57
CA THR A 8 -5.37 26.90 4.29
C THR A 8 -5.35 25.53 3.64
N THR A 9 -4.34 24.70 3.92
CA THR A 9 -4.06 23.48 3.17
C THR A 9 -3.94 22.24 4.05
N LEU A 10 -4.49 21.12 3.57
CA LEU A 10 -4.45 19.82 4.24
C LEU A 10 -3.98 18.75 3.26
N GLU A 11 -2.99 17.96 3.65
CA GLU A 11 -2.44 16.88 2.84
C GLU A 11 -2.72 15.52 3.46
N ILE A 12 -3.26 14.62 2.65
CA ILE A 12 -3.82 13.34 3.07
C ILE A 12 -3.37 12.24 2.10
N GLY A 13 -3.12 11.03 2.61
CA GLY A 13 -2.89 9.84 1.77
C GLY A 13 -4.17 9.19 1.26
N GLN A 14 -4.16 8.74 0.00
CA GLN A 14 -5.21 7.88 -0.57
C GLN A 14 -4.93 6.42 -0.21
N GLY A 15 -5.47 5.96 0.93
CA GLY A 15 -5.26 4.61 1.42
C GLY A 15 -3.83 4.33 1.89
N ALA A 16 -3.67 3.31 2.73
CA ALA A 16 -2.34 2.76 2.97
C ALA A 16 -1.96 1.86 1.79
N ASN A 17 -0.78 2.08 1.25
CA ASN A 17 -0.15 1.20 0.28
C ASN A 17 0.39 -0.08 0.97
N THR A 18 -0.44 -0.75 1.80
CA THR A 18 -0.03 -1.89 2.63
C THR A 18 0.54 -3.04 1.81
N PHE A 19 0.20 -3.13 0.52
CA PHE A 19 0.69 -4.17 -0.40
C PHE A 19 1.97 -3.82 -1.16
N LYS A 20 2.55 -2.65 -0.89
CA LYS A 20 3.69 -2.17 -1.64
C LYS A 20 4.96 -2.98 -1.34
N GLY A 21 5.71 -3.31 -2.38
CA GLY A 21 6.88 -4.19 -2.35
C GLY A 21 6.55 -5.68 -2.46
N MET A 22 5.36 -6.14 -2.06
CA MET A 22 4.97 -7.53 -2.20
C MET A 22 4.55 -7.90 -3.61
N VAL A 23 3.80 -7.02 -4.25
CA VAL A 23 3.39 -7.20 -5.64
C VAL A 23 4.62 -7.19 -6.53
N GLY A 24 5.57 -6.28 -6.27
CA GLY A 24 6.85 -6.25 -6.93
C GLY A 24 7.69 -7.51 -6.67
N LEU A 25 7.77 -8.00 -5.42
CA LEU A 25 8.49 -9.24 -5.12
C LEU A 25 7.88 -10.44 -5.86
N THR A 26 6.55 -10.52 -5.90
CA THR A 26 5.83 -11.54 -6.66
C THR A 26 6.16 -11.39 -8.15
N GLY A 27 6.16 -10.17 -8.67
CA GLY A 27 6.58 -9.87 -10.04
C GLY A 27 8.01 -10.34 -10.32
N LEU A 28 8.95 -10.13 -9.40
CA LEU A 28 10.33 -10.56 -9.55
C LEU A 28 10.46 -12.10 -9.54
N ILE A 29 9.75 -12.79 -8.64
CA ILE A 29 9.72 -14.25 -8.59
C ILE A 29 9.14 -14.81 -9.89
N MET A 30 8.03 -14.24 -10.36
CA MET A 30 7.38 -14.65 -11.60
C MET A 30 8.24 -14.35 -12.83
N PHE A 31 9.00 -13.25 -12.84
CA PHE A 31 9.99 -12.95 -13.87
C PHE A 31 11.14 -13.97 -13.88
N GLY A 32 11.63 -14.37 -12.71
CA GLY A 32 12.61 -15.46 -12.61
C GLY A 32 12.05 -16.78 -13.14
N ALA A 33 10.78 -17.09 -12.81
CA ALA A 33 10.10 -18.28 -13.31
C ALA A 33 9.89 -18.26 -14.83
N THR A 34 9.61 -17.10 -15.44
CA THR A 34 9.50 -17.00 -16.90
C THR A 34 10.86 -17.14 -17.59
N ILE A 35 11.94 -16.58 -17.03
CA ILE A 35 13.31 -16.81 -17.53
C ILE A 35 13.64 -18.30 -17.48
N PHE A 36 13.40 -18.96 -16.33
CA PHE A 36 13.62 -20.39 -16.19
C PHE A 36 12.76 -21.20 -17.18
N GLY A 37 11.50 -20.81 -17.37
CA GLY A 37 10.63 -21.38 -18.39
C GLY A 37 11.21 -21.27 -19.79
N VAL A 38 11.77 -20.12 -20.17
CA VAL A 38 12.46 -19.94 -21.46
C VAL A 38 13.65 -20.90 -21.59
N PHE A 39 14.49 -21.05 -20.56
CA PHE A 39 15.59 -22.02 -20.59
C PHE A 39 15.10 -23.45 -20.79
N LEU A 40 14.03 -23.85 -20.09
CA LEU A 40 13.41 -25.17 -20.28
C LEU A 40 12.85 -25.34 -21.70
N THR A 41 12.25 -24.30 -22.29
CA THR A 41 11.77 -24.38 -23.67
C THR A 41 12.91 -24.56 -24.67
N ILE A 42 14.08 -23.96 -24.44
CA ILE A 42 15.26 -24.12 -25.30
C ILE A 42 15.78 -25.56 -25.22
N ASP A 43 15.94 -26.09 -24.02
CA ASP A 43 16.42 -27.47 -23.80
C ASP A 43 15.45 -28.50 -24.41
N PHE A 44 14.16 -28.31 -24.18
CA PHE A 44 13.12 -29.18 -24.72
C PHE A 44 12.98 -29.06 -26.26
N LEU A 45 13.22 -27.87 -26.82
CA LEU A 45 13.30 -27.66 -28.27
C LEU A 45 14.49 -28.43 -28.87
N SER A 46 15.66 -28.37 -28.24
CA SER A 46 16.85 -29.13 -28.66
C SER A 46 16.59 -30.64 -28.66
N PHE A 47 15.86 -31.15 -27.65
CA PHE A 47 15.44 -32.55 -27.60
C PHE A 47 14.44 -32.92 -28.71
N ILE A 48 13.39 -32.12 -28.92
CA ILE A 48 12.33 -32.42 -29.90
C ILE A 48 12.85 -32.37 -31.33
N VAL A 49 13.68 -31.37 -31.67
CA VAL A 49 14.25 -31.24 -33.02
C VAL A 49 15.05 -32.49 -33.38
N TRP A 50 15.73 -33.09 -32.41
CA TRP A 50 16.46 -34.36 -32.60
C TRP A 50 15.52 -35.55 -32.86
N THR A 51 14.31 -35.55 -32.30
CA THR A 51 13.30 -36.62 -32.45
C THR A 51 12.27 -36.42 -33.57
N ALA A 52 12.38 -35.33 -34.36
CA ALA A 52 11.56 -35.04 -35.55
C ALA A 52 10.03 -35.03 -35.34
N HIS A 53 9.54 -34.50 -34.21
CA HIS A 53 8.10 -34.31 -33.95
C HIS A 53 7.64 -32.86 -34.27
N PRO A 54 7.07 -32.58 -35.47
CA PRO A 54 6.80 -31.21 -35.91
C PRO A 54 5.73 -30.47 -35.10
N VAL A 55 4.71 -31.18 -34.61
CA VAL A 55 3.61 -30.59 -33.81
C VAL A 55 4.12 -30.10 -32.45
N SER A 56 4.96 -30.89 -31.78
CA SER A 56 5.55 -30.49 -30.50
C SER A 56 6.54 -29.34 -30.66
N THR A 57 7.29 -29.28 -31.77
CA THR A 57 8.18 -28.13 -32.06
C THR A 57 7.39 -26.83 -32.13
N ILE A 58 6.27 -26.82 -32.86
CA ILE A 58 5.41 -25.63 -32.98
C ILE A 58 4.84 -25.24 -31.61
N PHE A 59 4.37 -26.21 -30.83
CA PHE A 59 3.82 -25.97 -29.49
C PHE A 59 4.85 -25.33 -28.54
N VAL A 60 6.08 -25.83 -28.53
CA VAL A 60 7.16 -25.31 -27.68
C VAL A 60 7.59 -23.91 -28.08
N LEU A 61 7.65 -23.63 -29.39
CA LEU A 61 7.93 -22.28 -29.90
C LEU A 61 6.83 -21.28 -29.50
N LEU A 62 5.56 -21.68 -29.58
CA LEU A 62 4.44 -20.84 -29.14
C LEU A 62 4.50 -20.56 -27.63
N MET A 63 4.82 -21.57 -26.81
CA MET A 63 5.00 -21.38 -25.36
C MET A 63 6.16 -20.45 -25.04
N GLY A 64 7.33 -20.65 -25.68
CA GLY A 64 8.48 -19.76 -25.52
C GLY A 64 8.18 -18.32 -25.95
N LEU A 65 7.44 -18.14 -27.05
CA LEU A 65 7.02 -16.82 -27.53
C LEU A 65 6.08 -16.11 -26.54
N LEU A 66 5.21 -16.84 -25.84
CA LEU A 66 4.32 -16.29 -24.81
C LEU A 66 5.05 -15.95 -23.50
N CYS A 67 6.12 -16.68 -23.17
CA CYS A 67 6.92 -16.41 -21.96
C CYS A 67 7.63 -15.05 -22.00
N ILE A 68 8.05 -14.57 -23.18
CA ILE A 68 8.76 -13.29 -23.36
C ILE A 68 7.89 -12.07 -22.95
N PRO A 69 6.71 -11.83 -23.55
CA PRO A 69 5.87 -10.69 -23.18
C PRO A 69 5.38 -10.79 -21.74
N MET A 70 5.13 -12.01 -21.25
CA MET A 70 4.76 -12.26 -19.86
C MET A 70 5.90 -11.90 -18.89
N GLY A 71 7.16 -12.21 -19.24
CA GLY A 71 8.34 -11.77 -18.49
C GLY A 71 8.49 -10.24 -18.48
N ILE A 72 8.33 -9.58 -19.63
CA ILE A 72 8.37 -8.11 -19.71
C ILE A 72 7.28 -7.48 -18.84
N TRP A 73 6.08 -8.06 -18.83
CA TRP A 73 4.98 -7.60 -18.00
C TRP A 73 5.27 -7.74 -16.50
N PHE A 74 5.80 -8.89 -16.06
CA PHE A 74 6.20 -9.08 -14.66
C PHE A 74 7.36 -8.17 -14.23
N LEU A 75 8.32 -7.93 -15.12
CA LEU A 75 9.40 -6.97 -14.88
C LEU A 75 8.84 -5.55 -14.72
N SER A 76 7.86 -5.16 -15.54
CA SER A 76 7.17 -3.88 -15.42
C SER A 76 6.46 -3.73 -14.07
N ILE A 77 5.79 -4.79 -13.59
CA ILE A 77 5.18 -4.82 -12.25
C ILE A 77 6.24 -4.61 -11.16
N PHE A 78 7.37 -5.32 -11.23
CA PHE A 78 8.47 -5.15 -10.29
C PHE A 78 9.00 -3.71 -10.28
N LEU A 79 9.27 -3.14 -11.46
CA LEU A 79 9.84 -1.80 -11.59
C LEU A 79 8.88 -0.72 -11.09
N THR A 80 7.59 -0.84 -11.40
CA THR A 80 6.58 0.14 -10.98
C THR A 80 6.34 0.13 -9.47
N ASP A 81 6.44 -1.03 -8.81
CA ASP A 81 6.22 -1.16 -7.37
C ASP A 81 7.43 -0.74 -6.52
N PHE A 82 8.66 -1.06 -6.97
CA PHE A 82 9.90 -0.73 -6.26
C PHE A 82 10.44 0.67 -6.54
N PHE A 83 10.26 1.19 -7.76
CA PHE A 83 10.82 2.48 -8.21
C PHE A 83 9.76 3.53 -8.55
N GLY A 84 8.50 3.25 -8.23
CA GLY A 84 7.39 4.20 -8.37
C GLY A 84 7.36 5.28 -7.28
N TYR A 85 6.18 5.83 -7.06
CA TYR A 85 5.92 6.86 -6.03
C TYR A 85 5.36 6.23 -4.77
N THR A 86 5.90 6.60 -3.58
CA THR A 86 5.55 5.97 -2.29
C THR A 86 4.04 5.90 -2.07
N ASP A 87 3.36 7.04 -2.22
CA ASP A 87 1.97 7.22 -1.86
C ASP A 87 1.24 8.07 -2.91
N ALA A 88 -0.05 7.79 -3.09
CA ALA A 88 -0.95 8.68 -3.81
C ALA A 88 -1.47 9.74 -2.82
N LEU A 89 -1.20 11.01 -3.10
CA LEU A 89 -1.50 12.12 -2.20
C LEU A 89 -2.69 12.93 -2.70
N LEU A 90 -3.51 13.39 -1.75
CA LEU A 90 -4.50 14.43 -1.97
C LEU A 90 -4.11 15.67 -1.18
N ARG A 91 -4.22 16.83 -1.81
CA ARG A 91 -4.06 18.12 -1.15
C ARG A 91 -5.33 18.93 -1.32
N PHE A 92 -5.89 19.33 -0.19
CA PHE A 92 -7.07 20.18 -0.11
C PHE A 92 -6.61 21.61 0.16
N ASP A 93 -7.11 22.57 -0.61
CA ASP A 93 -6.97 24.00 -0.35
C ASP A 93 -8.33 24.63 -0.09
N ARG A 94 -8.48 25.12 1.13
CA ARG A 94 -9.69 25.77 1.62
C ARG A 94 -9.94 27.11 0.93
N THR A 95 -8.93 27.95 0.74
CA THR A 95 -9.15 29.33 0.27
C THR A 95 -9.64 29.34 -1.17
N ARG A 96 -9.12 28.43 -1.98
CA ARG A 96 -9.50 28.26 -3.38
C ARG A 96 -10.65 27.28 -3.60
N ARG A 97 -11.05 26.52 -2.57
CA ARG A 97 -12.01 25.41 -2.64
C ARG A 97 -11.59 24.38 -3.70
N LYS A 98 -10.31 24.00 -3.71
CA LYS A 98 -9.72 23.08 -4.69
C LYS A 98 -9.10 21.86 -4.05
N VAL A 99 -9.12 20.76 -4.78
CA VAL A 99 -8.47 19.50 -4.42
C VAL A 99 -7.51 19.11 -5.53
N TRP A 100 -6.24 18.92 -5.18
CA TRP A 100 -5.25 18.38 -6.09
C TRP A 100 -4.98 16.93 -5.76
N MET A 101 -5.01 16.09 -6.79
CA MET A 101 -4.71 14.68 -6.71
C MET A 101 -3.39 14.37 -7.40
N PHE A 102 -2.47 13.77 -6.66
CA PHE A 102 -1.20 13.31 -7.18
C PHE A 102 -1.35 11.91 -7.76
N VAL A 103 -1.37 11.81 -9.09
CA VAL A 103 -1.40 10.54 -9.84
C VAL A 103 -0.03 10.29 -10.48
N GLY A 104 0.94 9.90 -9.65
CA GLY A 104 2.25 9.43 -10.11
C GLY A 104 2.99 10.38 -11.06
N THR A 105 3.41 9.87 -12.22
CA THR A 105 4.38 10.47 -13.15
C THR A 105 3.89 11.70 -13.93
N ARG A 106 2.70 12.26 -13.67
CA ARG A 106 2.10 13.36 -14.44
C ARG A 106 1.75 14.59 -13.58
N THR A 107 1.37 15.66 -14.28
CA THR A 107 0.78 16.88 -13.69
C THR A 107 -0.39 16.50 -12.76
N PRO A 108 -0.45 17.05 -11.55
CA PRO A 108 -1.55 16.77 -10.63
C PRO A 108 -2.90 17.10 -11.25
N ILE A 109 -3.89 16.26 -10.96
CA ILE A 109 -5.28 16.47 -11.39
C ILE A 109 -5.91 17.47 -10.44
N GLU A 110 -6.52 18.51 -11.00
CA GLU A 110 -7.21 19.56 -10.26
C GLU A 110 -8.72 19.28 -10.26
N LEU A 111 -9.32 19.26 -9.08
CA LEU A 111 -10.74 18.99 -8.86
C LEU A 111 -11.32 20.16 -8.04
N ASP A 112 -12.49 20.65 -8.46
CA ASP A 112 -13.21 21.72 -7.74
C ASP A 112 -14.06 21.13 -6.62
N TRP A 113 -13.81 21.52 -5.37
CA TRP A 113 -14.49 20.93 -4.20
C TRP A 113 -16.01 21.07 -4.28
N ASP A 114 -16.52 22.18 -4.80
CA ASP A 114 -17.96 22.45 -4.87
C ASP A 114 -18.69 21.62 -5.96
N ARG A 115 -17.96 20.99 -6.87
CA ARG A 115 -18.51 20.14 -7.95
C ARG A 115 -18.39 18.65 -7.65
N ILE A 116 -17.57 18.29 -6.67
CA ILE A 116 -17.32 16.90 -6.32
C ILE A 116 -18.51 16.36 -5.52
N THR A 117 -18.96 15.16 -5.87
CA THR A 117 -19.95 14.43 -5.08
C THR A 117 -19.27 13.34 -4.26
N PRO A 118 -19.55 13.26 -2.93
CA PRO A 118 -19.07 12.17 -2.11
C PRO A 118 -19.92 10.92 -2.35
N VAL A 119 -19.28 9.84 -2.80
CA VAL A 119 -19.93 8.53 -2.99
C VAL A 119 -19.23 7.51 -2.08
N SER A 120 -19.98 6.88 -1.19
CA SER A 120 -19.50 5.72 -0.42
C SER A 120 -19.60 4.46 -1.28
N GLN A 121 -18.48 3.88 -1.68
CA GLN A 121 -18.48 2.61 -2.41
C GLN A 121 -18.32 1.43 -1.44
N GLY A 122 -19.39 0.66 -1.27
CA GLY A 122 -19.28 -0.70 -0.73
C GLY A 122 -18.54 -1.57 -1.75
N VAL A 123 -17.37 -2.08 -1.39
CA VAL A 123 -16.68 -3.13 -2.14
C VAL A 123 -16.96 -4.43 -1.41
N THR A 124 -18.02 -5.11 -1.83
CA THR A 124 -18.26 -6.50 -1.47
C THR A 124 -17.28 -7.34 -2.30
N PRO A 125 -16.30 -8.03 -1.69
CA PRO A 125 -15.50 -8.98 -2.43
C PRO A 125 -16.43 -10.09 -2.92
N ALA A 126 -16.33 -10.47 -4.20
CA ALA A 126 -17.30 -11.35 -4.88
C ALA A 126 -17.60 -12.69 -4.19
N ASN A 127 -16.77 -13.11 -3.22
CA ASN A 127 -16.90 -14.36 -2.47
C ASN A 127 -17.18 -14.19 -0.96
N THR A 128 -17.56 -13.00 -0.48
CA THR A 128 -17.80 -12.76 0.95
C THR A 128 -19.01 -11.87 1.19
N ASN A 129 -19.91 -12.31 2.09
CA ASN A 129 -21.05 -11.52 2.60
C ASN A 129 -20.63 -10.35 3.52
N VAL A 130 -19.34 -10.02 3.57
CA VAL A 130 -18.82 -8.91 4.35
C VAL A 130 -18.65 -7.73 3.41
N ASN A 131 -19.52 -6.73 3.54
CA ASN A 131 -19.40 -5.47 2.84
C ASN A 131 -18.21 -4.69 3.44
N THR A 132 -17.05 -4.77 2.80
CA THR A 132 -15.95 -3.84 3.07
C THR A 132 -16.28 -2.50 2.41
N PHE A 133 -16.30 -1.40 3.17
CA PHE A 133 -16.51 -0.08 2.58
C PHE A 133 -15.16 0.48 2.16
N ARG A 134 -14.99 0.70 0.85
CA ARG A 134 -13.86 1.46 0.34
C ARG A 134 -14.14 2.93 0.64
N ALA A 135 -13.17 3.56 1.28
CA ALA A 135 -13.03 5.00 1.52
C ALA A 135 -13.87 5.88 0.58
N VAL A 136 -14.56 6.89 1.14
CA VAL A 136 -15.43 7.82 0.40
C VAL A 136 -14.72 8.33 -0.85
N LEU A 137 -15.35 8.10 -2.00
CA LEU A 137 -14.84 8.52 -3.29
C LEU A 137 -15.38 9.91 -3.59
N LEU A 138 -14.46 10.84 -3.80
CA LEU A 138 -14.74 12.15 -4.36
C LEU A 138 -14.77 11.99 -5.88
N VAL A 139 -15.97 12.01 -6.44
CA VAL A 139 -16.22 11.83 -7.88
C VAL A 139 -16.57 13.17 -8.50
N ASP A 140 -15.78 13.61 -9.49
CA ASP A 140 -16.15 14.70 -10.40
C ASP A 140 -17.15 14.14 -11.42
N LEU A 141 -18.43 14.46 -11.24
CA LEU A 141 -19.51 14.03 -12.14
C LEU A 141 -19.68 15.04 -13.27
N ASP A 142 -19.85 14.55 -14.49
CA ASP A 142 -20.24 15.37 -15.63
C ASP A 142 -21.71 15.79 -15.54
N GLU A 143 -22.17 16.69 -16.41
CA GLU A 143 -23.55 17.18 -16.44
C GLU A 143 -24.59 16.04 -16.66
N GLN A 144 -24.16 14.87 -17.14
CA GLN A 144 -24.98 13.67 -17.29
C GLN A 144 -24.89 12.69 -16.11
N GLY A 145 -24.14 13.01 -15.04
CA GLY A 145 -23.98 12.13 -13.87
C GLY A 145 -23.00 10.97 -14.06
N GLU A 146 -22.14 11.01 -15.08
CA GLU A 146 -21.06 10.05 -15.30
C GLU A 146 -19.72 10.59 -14.77
N VAL A 147 -18.80 9.68 -14.39
CA VAL A 147 -17.46 10.06 -13.89
C VAL A 147 -16.67 10.73 -15.02
N ARG A 148 -16.18 11.95 -14.80
CA ARG A 148 -15.27 12.59 -15.76
C ARG A 148 -13.94 11.86 -15.81
N PHE A 149 -13.48 11.51 -17.01
CA PHE A 149 -12.17 10.91 -17.25
C PHE A 149 -11.20 11.98 -17.75
N ASP A 150 -10.02 12.07 -17.14
CA ASP A 150 -8.91 12.86 -17.68
C ASP A 150 -7.98 11.91 -18.44
N GLY A 151 -8.30 11.67 -19.71
CA GLY A 151 -7.64 10.65 -20.54
C GLY A 151 -8.03 9.22 -20.12
N HIS A 152 -7.07 8.44 -19.61
CA HIS A 152 -7.28 7.03 -19.23
C HIS A 152 -7.61 6.84 -17.74
N PHE A 153 -7.48 7.89 -16.92
CA PHE A 153 -7.68 7.80 -15.46
C PHE A 153 -8.99 8.46 -15.04
N PRO A 154 -9.84 7.76 -14.25
CA PRO A 154 -11.05 8.36 -13.72
C PRO A 154 -10.69 9.44 -12.70
N ARG A 155 -11.39 10.59 -12.71
CA ARG A 155 -11.28 11.65 -11.69
C ARG A 155 -11.97 11.23 -10.39
N ILE A 156 -11.47 10.15 -9.80
CA ILE A 156 -11.97 9.59 -8.55
C ILE A 156 -10.85 9.69 -7.52
N ALA A 157 -11.07 10.53 -6.51
CA ALA A 157 -10.17 10.63 -5.38
C ALA A 157 -10.70 9.80 -4.20
N SER A 158 -9.97 8.77 -3.79
CA SER A 158 -10.35 7.98 -2.60
C SER A 158 -9.84 8.64 -1.33
N LEU A 159 -10.75 8.93 -0.40
CA LEU A 159 -10.45 9.54 0.90
C LEU A 159 -10.23 8.48 1.97
N GLY A 160 -8.96 8.22 2.28
CA GLY A 160 -8.58 7.51 3.50
C GLY A 160 -8.47 6.01 3.33
N GLN A 161 -8.62 5.28 4.43
CA GLN A 161 -8.38 3.83 4.46
C GLN A 161 -9.69 3.05 4.32
N THR A 162 -9.64 1.94 3.59
CA THR A 162 -10.74 0.96 3.53
C THR A 162 -11.06 0.49 4.93
N SER A 163 -12.30 0.69 5.37
CA SER A 163 -12.79 0.26 6.67
C SER A 163 -13.91 -0.77 6.52
N LEU A 164 -13.95 -1.71 7.45
CA LEU A 164 -15.05 -2.69 7.54
C LEU A 164 -16.37 -2.05 8.02
N ASN A 165 -16.31 -0.82 8.52
CA ASN A 165 -17.45 -0.10 9.04
C ASN A 165 -17.59 1.25 8.30
N GLU A 166 -18.78 1.47 7.74
CA GLU A 166 -19.17 2.64 6.96
C GLU A 166 -19.04 3.94 7.77
N GLN A 167 -19.32 3.91 9.07
CA GLN A 167 -19.25 5.07 9.94
C GLN A 167 -17.83 5.65 10.03
N TYR A 168 -16.80 4.79 9.99
CA TYR A 168 -15.41 5.26 9.99
C TYR A 168 -15.04 5.91 8.65
N ALA A 169 -15.54 5.40 7.53
CA ALA A 169 -15.33 6.01 6.22
C ALA A 169 -16.03 7.38 6.11
N LEU A 170 -17.27 7.48 6.59
CA LEU A 170 -18.01 8.74 6.68
C LEU A 170 -17.32 9.74 7.62
N GLY A 171 -16.78 9.27 8.75
CA GLY A 171 -16.02 10.10 9.68
C GLY A 171 -14.75 10.71 9.05
N GLN A 172 -14.07 9.96 8.18
CA GLN A 172 -12.91 10.47 7.42
C GLN A 172 -13.33 11.56 6.42
N TYR A 173 -14.49 11.42 5.78
CA TYR A 173 -15.03 12.46 4.90
C TYR A 173 -15.44 13.72 5.68
N GLU A 174 -16.19 13.56 6.79
CA GLU A 174 -16.60 14.67 7.64
C GLU A 174 -15.39 15.45 8.19
N TYR A 175 -14.30 14.77 8.51
CA TYR A 175 -13.04 15.43 8.88
C TYR A 175 -12.54 16.37 7.78
N VAL A 176 -12.53 15.92 6.51
CA VAL A 176 -12.11 16.75 5.38
C VAL A 176 -13.11 17.88 5.11
N ARG A 177 -14.42 17.59 5.21
CA ARG A 177 -15.47 18.59 5.02
C ARG A 177 -15.37 19.71 6.06
N GLN A 178 -15.19 19.38 7.34
CA GLN A 178 -14.99 20.34 8.42
C GLN A 178 -13.73 21.19 8.21
N PHE A 179 -12.65 20.60 7.72
CA PHE A 179 -11.45 21.38 7.35
C PHE A 179 -11.76 22.40 6.24
N MET A 180 -12.47 21.99 5.21
CA MET A 180 -12.79 22.82 4.05
C MET A 180 -13.81 23.93 4.35
N GLU A 181 -14.71 23.72 5.31
CA GLU A 181 -15.75 24.70 5.67
C GLU A 181 -15.32 25.59 6.84
N ALA A 182 -14.99 24.99 7.99
CA ALA A 182 -14.74 25.70 9.25
C ALA A 182 -13.24 25.92 9.54
N GLY A 183 -12.35 25.14 8.92
CA GLY A 183 -10.90 25.30 9.01
C GLY A 183 -10.22 24.35 10.00
N PRO A 184 -8.92 24.55 10.29
CA PRO A 184 -8.16 23.63 11.14
C PRO A 184 -8.57 23.65 12.61
N ALA A 185 -9.10 24.76 13.12
CA ALA A 185 -9.43 24.92 14.54
C ALA A 185 -10.66 24.12 14.96
N SER A 186 -11.56 23.81 14.02
CA SER A 186 -12.76 23.01 14.26
C SER A 186 -12.51 21.51 14.13
N LEU A 187 -11.31 21.09 13.75
CA LEU A 187 -11.01 19.67 13.55
C LEU A 187 -10.85 18.94 14.89
N PRO A 188 -11.36 17.70 14.99
CA PRO A 188 -11.04 16.85 16.13
C PRO A 188 -9.53 16.62 16.19
N ARG A 189 -8.99 16.51 17.41
CA ARG A 189 -7.55 16.40 17.63
C ARG A 189 -7.01 15.17 16.91
N CYS A 190 -6.08 15.40 15.97
CA CYS A 190 -5.41 14.31 15.27
C CYS A 190 -4.34 13.72 16.20
N GLU A 191 -4.49 12.46 16.60
CA GLU A 191 -3.53 11.79 17.49
C GLU A 191 -2.27 11.33 16.74
N THR A 192 -2.40 10.98 15.46
CA THR A 192 -1.31 10.41 14.66
C THR A 192 -1.24 10.98 13.24
N TYR A 193 -0.03 11.31 12.78
CA TYR A 193 0.22 11.73 11.39
C TYR A 193 1.03 10.68 10.60
N LEU A 194 0.80 10.63 9.29
CA LEU A 194 1.46 9.71 8.37
C LEU A 194 2.86 10.23 8.01
N GLU A 195 3.81 9.31 7.80
CA GLU A 195 5.12 9.63 7.27
C GLU A 195 5.43 8.81 6.03
N HIS A 196 6.06 9.44 5.03
CA HIS A 196 6.35 8.82 3.73
C HIS A 196 7.36 7.67 3.77
N ARG A 197 8.20 7.61 4.82
CA ARG A 197 9.20 6.54 4.97
C ARG A 197 8.80 5.61 6.09
N THR A 198 9.29 4.38 6.03
CA THR A 198 9.09 3.35 7.05
C THR A 198 10.25 3.29 8.04
N GLY A 199 9.93 2.91 9.27
CA GLY A 199 10.88 2.67 10.36
C GLY A 199 11.37 1.22 10.40
N LEU A 200 12.27 0.92 11.34
CA LEU A 200 12.73 -0.45 11.59
C LEU A 200 11.62 -1.32 12.19
N ARG A 201 10.73 -0.72 13.02
CA ARG A 201 9.55 -1.43 13.53
C ARG A 201 8.70 -1.98 12.38
N ASP A 202 8.48 -1.21 11.32
CA ASP A 202 7.64 -1.62 10.18
C ASP A 202 8.18 -2.86 9.47
N LEU A 203 9.51 -3.03 9.41
CA LEU A 203 10.18 -4.24 8.91
C LEU A 203 9.85 -5.47 9.78
N LEU A 204 9.72 -5.27 11.08
CA LEU A 204 9.47 -6.31 12.07
C LEU A 204 7.99 -6.47 12.42
N SER A 205 7.14 -5.58 11.90
CA SER A 205 5.72 -5.47 12.23
C SER A 205 4.86 -6.58 11.64
N PHE A 206 5.36 -7.26 10.59
CA PHE A 206 4.71 -8.40 9.92
C PHE A 206 3.24 -8.04 9.59
N PHE A 207 3.02 -7.04 8.72
CA PHE A 207 1.68 -6.50 8.38
C PHE A 207 0.91 -5.90 9.57
N ASP A 208 1.57 -5.10 10.40
CA ASP A 208 0.97 -4.49 11.59
C ASP A 208 0.44 -5.49 12.63
N LEU A 209 0.82 -6.77 12.52
CA LEU A 209 0.46 -7.80 13.50
C LEU A 209 1.15 -7.58 14.84
N LEU A 210 2.24 -6.79 14.91
CA LEU A 210 2.81 -6.30 16.17
C LEU A 210 1.87 -5.37 16.95
N ASP A 211 0.85 -4.77 16.34
CA ASP A 211 -0.13 -3.96 17.08
C ASP A 211 -1.01 -4.82 18.00
N ILE A 212 -1.20 -6.10 17.70
CA ILE A 212 -2.01 -7.03 18.51
C ILE A 212 -1.37 -7.24 19.91
N PRO A 213 -0.11 -7.68 20.04
CA PRO A 213 0.54 -7.81 21.34
C PRO A 213 0.75 -6.47 22.05
N ARG A 214 0.81 -5.36 21.30
CA ARG A 214 0.90 -4.01 21.88
C ARG A 214 -0.40 -3.57 22.54
N ARG A 215 -1.55 -3.84 21.90
CA ARG A 215 -2.90 -3.52 22.42
C ARG A 215 -3.35 -4.46 23.52
N PHE A 216 -2.73 -5.63 23.63
CA PHE A 216 -3.04 -6.59 24.67
C PHE A 216 -2.64 -6.06 26.06
N ASP A 217 -3.63 -5.97 26.94
CA ASP A 217 -3.39 -5.60 28.33
C ASP A 217 -2.99 -6.83 29.15
N TRP A 218 -1.69 -6.91 29.47
CA TRP A 218 -1.09 -8.00 30.24
C TRP A 218 -1.58 -8.03 31.70
N HIS A 219 -2.19 -6.94 32.18
CA HIS A 219 -2.71 -6.85 33.54
C HIS A 219 -4.21 -7.20 33.65
N ASP A 220 -4.90 -7.49 32.55
CA ASP A 220 -6.31 -7.90 32.61
C ASP A 220 -6.43 -9.35 33.14
N PRO A 221 -7.02 -9.57 34.32
CA PRO A 221 -7.18 -10.91 34.90
C PRO A 221 -8.12 -11.81 34.07
N GLN A 222 -8.93 -11.24 33.17
CA GLN A 222 -9.83 -12.02 32.31
C GLN A 222 -9.15 -12.51 31.02
N MET A 223 -7.88 -12.14 30.79
CA MET A 223 -7.07 -12.51 29.61
C MET A 223 -7.85 -12.45 28.29
N LYS A 224 -8.73 -11.45 28.15
CA LYS A 224 -9.57 -11.29 26.95
C LYS A 224 -8.68 -11.09 25.73
N GLY A 225 -8.72 -12.04 24.80
CA GLY A 225 -7.91 -12.01 23.58
C GLY A 225 -6.59 -12.79 23.64
N PHE A 226 -6.27 -13.47 24.75
CA PHE A 226 -5.05 -14.29 24.82
C PHE A 226 -5.07 -15.44 23.79
N GLY A 227 -6.22 -16.08 23.57
CA GLY A 227 -6.37 -17.10 22.54
C GLY A 227 -6.10 -16.56 21.13
N LEU A 228 -6.54 -15.34 20.82
CA LEU A 228 -6.26 -14.67 19.56
C LEU A 228 -4.76 -14.35 19.44
N LEU A 229 -4.14 -13.83 20.49
CA LEU A 229 -2.71 -13.54 20.54
C LEU A 229 -1.88 -14.81 20.31
N LEU A 230 -2.25 -15.93 20.93
CA LEU A 230 -1.56 -17.21 20.75
C LEU A 230 -1.73 -17.74 19.32
N LEU A 231 -2.95 -17.73 18.79
CA LEU A 231 -3.24 -18.16 17.41
C LEU A 231 -2.43 -17.33 16.41
N VAL A 232 -2.46 -16.00 16.53
CA VAL A 232 -1.71 -15.09 15.67
C VAL A 232 -0.22 -15.35 15.80
N THR A 233 0.30 -15.51 17.02
CA THR A 233 1.73 -15.78 17.23
C THR A 233 2.15 -17.10 16.60
N LEU A 234 1.33 -18.16 16.73
CA LEU A 234 1.61 -19.48 16.15
C LEU A 234 1.55 -19.43 14.61
N ALA A 235 0.52 -18.79 14.05
CA ALA A 235 0.38 -18.59 12.61
C ALA A 235 1.55 -17.75 12.05
N CYS A 236 1.91 -16.65 12.72
CA CYS A 236 3.05 -15.81 12.35
C CYS A 236 4.36 -16.58 12.42
N THR A 237 4.55 -17.43 13.44
CA THR A 237 5.78 -18.22 13.59
C THR A 237 5.91 -19.26 12.47
N ALA A 238 4.80 -19.91 12.09
CA ALA A 238 4.77 -20.88 10.99
C ALA A 238 4.97 -20.23 9.63
N MET A 239 4.38 -19.06 9.40
CA MET A 239 4.50 -18.29 8.15
C MET A 239 5.67 -17.31 8.16
N ALA A 240 6.47 -17.27 9.23
CA ALA A 240 7.50 -16.27 9.45
C ALA A 240 8.49 -16.14 8.28
N PRO A 241 8.98 -17.24 7.66
CA PRO A 241 9.91 -17.13 6.55
C PRO A 241 9.32 -16.42 5.33
N MET A 242 8.03 -16.61 5.05
CA MET A 242 7.36 -15.95 3.93
C MET A 242 7.06 -14.49 4.25
N ILE A 243 6.50 -14.23 5.45
CA ILE A 243 6.15 -12.88 5.88
C ILE A 243 7.40 -12.00 6.02
N MET A 244 8.53 -12.55 6.46
CA MET A 244 9.78 -11.80 6.57
C MET A 244 10.34 -11.40 5.20
N LEU A 245 10.24 -12.26 4.17
CA LEU A 245 10.59 -11.88 2.80
C LEU A 245 9.73 -10.73 2.30
N PHE A 246 8.41 -10.79 2.52
CA PHE A 246 7.49 -9.72 2.15
C PHE A 246 7.78 -8.42 2.91
N SER A 247 8.05 -8.51 4.22
CA SER A 247 8.35 -7.34 5.05
C SER A 247 9.67 -6.67 4.64
N ILE A 248 10.70 -7.46 4.31
CA ILE A 248 11.97 -6.96 3.76
C ILE A 248 11.72 -6.30 2.40
N ALA A 249 10.96 -6.93 1.51
CA ALA A 249 10.64 -6.39 0.20
C ALA A 249 9.88 -5.06 0.29
N SER A 250 8.86 -4.98 1.15
CA SER A 250 8.13 -3.74 1.45
C SER A 250 9.07 -2.67 2.01
N TRP A 251 9.93 -3.01 2.97
CA TRP A 251 10.87 -2.07 3.54
C TRP A 251 11.86 -1.51 2.50
N ILE A 252 12.39 -2.36 1.62
CA ILE A 252 13.24 -1.94 0.50
C ILE A 252 12.45 -1.06 -0.48
N ALA A 253 11.24 -1.46 -0.84
CA ALA A 253 10.39 -0.69 -1.76
C ALA A 253 10.12 0.72 -1.21
N TYR A 254 9.78 0.88 0.07
CA TYR A 254 9.60 2.21 0.67
C TYR A 254 10.88 3.06 0.71
N ARG A 255 12.06 2.44 0.66
CA ARG A 255 13.35 3.15 0.60
C ARG A 255 13.74 3.54 -0.84
N CYS A 256 13.41 2.68 -1.81
CA CYS A 256 13.72 2.91 -3.23
C CYS A 256 12.70 3.81 -3.93
N ASN A 257 11.46 3.83 -3.43
CA ASN A 257 10.39 4.63 -4.00
C ASN A 257 10.64 6.14 -3.84
N ARG A 258 10.18 6.88 -4.84
CA ARG A 258 10.27 8.33 -4.87
C ARG A 258 9.18 8.92 -3.97
N VAL A 259 9.56 9.90 -3.16
CA VAL A 259 8.58 10.69 -2.40
C VAL A 259 7.87 11.63 -3.39
N PRO A 260 6.53 11.66 -3.42
CA PRO A 260 5.78 12.58 -4.27
C PRO A 260 6.08 14.04 -3.89
N THR A 261 6.52 14.83 -4.86
CA THR A 261 6.78 16.27 -4.72
C THR A 261 5.76 17.05 -5.54
N TRP A 262 5.19 18.09 -4.94
CA TRP A 262 4.21 18.92 -5.63
C TRP A 262 4.91 19.91 -6.59
N PRO A 263 4.30 20.25 -7.73
CA PRO A 263 4.78 21.33 -8.59
C PRO A 263 4.85 22.67 -7.84
N ALA A 264 5.85 23.49 -8.17
CA ALA A 264 6.13 24.77 -7.51
C ALA A 264 4.90 25.70 -7.40
N LYS A 265 4.00 25.68 -8.40
CA LYS A 265 2.75 26.47 -8.37
C LYS A 265 1.85 26.08 -7.20
N ILE A 266 1.68 24.78 -6.95
CA ILE A 266 0.84 24.26 -5.87
C ILE A 266 1.52 24.45 -4.51
N GLU A 267 2.85 24.39 -4.47
CA GLU A 267 3.61 24.72 -3.26
C GLU A 267 3.52 26.21 -2.89
N ALA A 268 3.54 27.10 -3.89
CA ALA A 268 3.33 28.53 -3.66
C ALA A 268 1.93 28.83 -3.10
N CYS A 269 0.88 28.21 -3.67
CA CYS A 269 -0.49 28.32 -3.13
C CYS A 269 -0.58 27.87 -1.66
N ALA A 270 0.14 26.80 -1.31
CA ALA A 270 0.18 26.31 0.06
C ALA A 270 0.94 27.23 1.03
N ALA A 271 2.01 27.88 0.56
CA ALA A 271 2.83 28.77 1.38
C ALA A 271 2.06 30.00 1.87
N GLU A 272 1.01 30.43 1.17
CA GLU A 272 0.13 31.53 1.58
C GLU A 272 -0.53 31.29 2.94
N GLY A 273 -0.80 30.04 3.30
CA GLY A 273 -1.37 29.71 4.61
C GLY A 273 -0.36 29.68 5.75
N GLY A 274 0.95 29.75 5.44
CA GLY A 274 2.06 29.50 6.36
C GLY A 274 2.90 28.26 6.01
N VAL A 275 3.75 27.83 6.94
CA VAL A 275 4.57 26.61 6.77
C VAL A 275 3.72 25.38 7.06
N MET A 276 3.63 24.44 6.12
CA MET A 276 3.00 23.14 6.39
C MET A 276 3.75 22.37 7.46
N ARG A 277 3.03 21.94 8.50
CA ARG A 277 3.59 21.17 9.62
C ARG A 277 2.73 19.94 9.90
N PRO A 278 3.28 18.92 10.58
CA PRO A 278 2.44 17.89 11.18
C PRO A 278 1.39 18.53 12.10
N PRO A 279 0.20 17.92 12.24
CA PRO A 279 -0.83 18.41 13.14
C PRO A 279 -0.31 18.62 14.56
N ALA A 280 -0.74 19.72 15.21
CA ALA A 280 -0.24 20.08 16.53
C ALA A 280 -0.61 19.02 17.58
N GLY A 281 0.41 18.49 18.27
CA GLY A 281 0.22 17.45 19.28
C GLY A 281 -0.08 16.05 18.73
N ALA A 282 0.05 15.84 17.42
CA ALA A 282 0.02 14.50 16.83
C ALA A 282 1.39 13.83 16.96
N HIS A 283 1.38 12.53 17.24
CA HIS A 283 2.57 11.69 17.22
C HIS A 283 2.77 11.07 15.84
N SER A 284 4.01 10.73 15.51
CA SER A 284 4.26 9.98 14.27
C SER A 284 3.53 8.65 14.32
N GLN A 285 2.92 8.25 13.20
CA GLN A 285 2.46 6.87 13.04
C GLN A 285 3.64 5.88 13.15
N ARG A 286 4.89 6.33 12.94
CA ARG A 286 6.06 5.53 13.29
C ARG A 286 6.13 5.38 14.80
N GLN A 287 5.70 4.21 15.25
CA GLN A 287 5.84 3.86 16.64
C GLN A 287 7.23 3.26 16.89
N PRO A 288 7.90 3.61 18.00
CA PRO A 288 9.09 2.89 18.42
C PRO A 288 8.72 1.47 18.85
N ILE A 289 9.70 0.57 18.77
CA ILE A 289 9.59 -0.78 19.33
C ILE A 289 9.45 -0.65 20.84
N VAL A 290 8.46 -1.34 21.39
CA VAL A 290 8.21 -1.37 22.85
C VAL A 290 8.69 -2.70 23.41
N TRP A 291 9.13 -2.73 24.66
CA TRP A 291 9.60 -3.95 25.34
C TRP A 291 8.63 -5.13 25.25
N LYS A 292 7.32 -4.87 25.27
CA LYS A 292 6.27 -5.89 25.11
C LYS A 292 6.32 -6.60 23.74
N GLU A 293 6.84 -5.96 22.71
CA GLU A 293 6.93 -6.49 21.34
C GLU A 293 8.17 -7.38 21.15
N VAL A 294 9.22 -7.20 21.97
CA VAL A 294 10.52 -7.85 21.80
C VAL A 294 10.45 -9.39 21.77
N PRO A 295 9.70 -10.09 22.65
CA PRO A 295 9.62 -11.54 22.60
C PRO A 295 9.03 -12.06 21.30
N PHE A 296 8.02 -11.38 20.76
CA PHE A 296 7.39 -11.75 19.49
C PHE A 296 8.32 -11.51 18.31
N ILE A 297 9.00 -10.36 18.31
CA ILE A 297 10.04 -10.05 17.30
C ILE A 297 11.11 -11.14 17.29
N LEU A 298 11.66 -11.50 18.46
CA LEU A 298 12.70 -12.52 18.56
C LEU A 298 12.19 -13.89 18.11
N LEU A 299 10.97 -14.28 18.48
CA LEU A 299 10.37 -15.54 18.07
C LEU A 299 10.16 -15.61 16.56
N TRP A 300 9.56 -14.58 15.96
CA TRP A 300 9.22 -14.57 14.54
C TRP A 300 10.46 -14.45 13.67
N THR A 301 11.36 -13.51 13.98
CA THR A 301 12.63 -13.37 13.24
C THR A 301 13.54 -14.58 13.45
N GLY A 302 13.59 -15.13 14.66
CA GLY A 302 14.34 -16.35 14.97
C GLY A 302 13.82 -17.55 14.19
N SER A 303 12.50 -17.75 14.11
CA SER A 303 11.88 -18.80 13.29
C SER A 303 12.23 -18.65 11.81
N ALA A 304 12.14 -17.44 11.27
CA ALA A 304 12.47 -17.17 9.87
C ALA A 304 13.96 -17.43 9.56
N LEU A 305 14.87 -16.99 10.43
CA LEU A 305 16.32 -17.24 10.29
C LEU A 305 16.65 -18.73 10.43
N ALA A 306 16.01 -19.43 11.37
CA ALA A 306 16.17 -20.88 11.53
C ALA A 306 15.73 -21.64 10.27
N PHE A 307 14.62 -21.22 9.65
CA PHE A 307 14.19 -21.78 8.38
C PHE A 307 15.18 -21.51 7.24
N TYR A 308 15.66 -20.26 7.10
CA TYR A 308 16.63 -19.94 6.02
C TYR A 308 17.97 -20.66 6.19
N THR A 309 18.47 -20.77 7.43
CA THR A 309 19.70 -21.53 7.72
C THR A 309 19.51 -23.02 7.45
N TRP A 310 18.35 -23.57 7.81
CA TRP A 310 17.99 -24.94 7.46
C TRP A 310 17.98 -25.12 5.94
N VAL A 311 17.29 -24.28 5.16
CA VAL A 311 17.28 -24.35 3.69
C VAL A 311 18.69 -24.21 3.11
N ALA A 312 19.47 -23.23 3.57
CA ALA A 312 20.84 -23.02 3.09
C ALA A 312 21.76 -24.24 3.33
N SER A 313 21.53 -24.98 4.42
CA SER A 313 22.31 -26.19 4.73
C SER A 313 22.14 -27.32 3.70
N TRP A 314 21.09 -27.30 2.88
CA TRP A 314 20.91 -28.25 1.77
C TRP A 314 21.75 -27.92 0.54
N PHE A 315 22.10 -26.64 0.35
CA PHE A 315 22.89 -26.17 -0.79
C PHE A 315 24.40 -26.12 -0.51
N LEU A 316 24.78 -26.17 0.77
CA LEU A 316 26.17 -26.19 1.22
C LEU A 316 26.71 -27.62 1.44
N LYS A 317 25.91 -28.64 1.13
CA LYS A 317 26.30 -30.05 1.08
C LYS A 317 26.55 -30.47 -0.36
#